data_AF-A0A7D9IWK8-F1
#
_entry.id   AF-A0A7D9IWK8-F1
#
_cell.length_a   1.000
_cell.length_b   1.000
_cell.length_c   1.000
_cell.angle_alpha   90.00
_cell.angle_beta   90.00
_cell.angle_gamma   90.00
#
_symmetry.space_group_name_H-M   'P 1'
#
loop_
_entity.id
_entity.type
_entity.pdbx_description
1 polymer ?
#
loop_
_entity_poly.entity_id
_entity_poly.type
_entity_poly.pdbx_seq_one_letter_code
_entity_poly.pdbx_strand_id
1 'polypeptide(L)'
;ELCCVATEWNVHPIRSNKNIENPHGKPDVMHFTPELYNTHNYETQVAFEDVAICEELYTKEKPSDYDQGFLGLVQLVRPNITIPTTTDDALEPLYQCYSRYR
;
A
#
# COMPACT_ATOMS: atom_id res chain seq x y z
N GLU A 1 15.37 16.78 20.38
CA GLU A 1 14.00 16.64 19.82
C GLU A 1 13.88 15.42 18.89
N LEU A 2 14.65 15.31 17.80
CA LEU A 2 14.66 14.13 16.89
C LEU A 2 14.77 12.75 17.57
N CYS A 3 15.56 12.64 18.66
CA CYS A 3 15.74 11.37 19.37
C CYS A 3 14.48 10.87 20.10
N CYS A 4 13.63 11.76 20.62
CA CYS A 4 12.46 11.33 21.40
C CYS A 4 11.40 10.72 20.48
N VAL A 5 11.15 11.36 19.34
CA VAL A 5 10.21 10.90 18.30
C VAL A 5 10.67 9.58 17.69
N ALA A 6 11.96 9.48 17.35
CA ALA A 6 12.55 8.25 16.85
C ALA A 6 12.47 7.11 17.88
N THR A 7 12.62 7.42 19.17
CA THR A 7 12.44 6.44 20.24
C THR A 7 10.99 5.99 20.31
N GLU A 8 10.02 6.91 20.31
CA GLU A 8 8.58 6.59 20.31
C GLU A 8 8.15 5.78 19.08
N TRP A 9 8.70 6.08 17.91
CA TRP A 9 8.46 5.33 16.68
C TRP A 9 9.03 3.91 16.76
N ASN A 10 10.29 3.78 17.20
CA ASN A 10 10.99 2.50 17.25
C ASN A 10 10.48 1.57 18.35
N VAL A 11 9.96 2.12 19.46
CA VAL A 11 9.30 1.32 20.50
C VAL A 11 7.84 1.04 20.18
N HIS A 12 7.27 1.64 19.12
CA HIS A 12 5.90 1.36 18.73
C HIS A 12 5.81 -0.07 18.16
N PRO A 13 5.13 -0.99 18.86
CA PRO A 13 5.00 -2.35 18.35
C PRO A 13 4.07 -2.31 17.14
N ILE A 14 4.60 -2.56 15.94
CA ILE A 14 3.83 -2.85 14.73
C ILE A 14 3.10 -4.18 14.98
N ARG A 15 1.91 -4.12 15.58
CA ARG A 15 1.20 -5.32 16.04
C ARG A 15 0.54 -6.08 14.90
N SER A 16 0.66 -7.41 14.94
CA SER A 16 -0.33 -8.30 14.36
C SER A 16 -1.58 -8.35 15.28
N ASN A 17 -2.58 -7.53 14.93
CA ASN A 17 -3.99 -7.69 15.32
C ASN A 17 -4.47 -7.29 16.76
N LYS A 18 -5.68 -6.71 16.76
CA LYS A 18 -6.70 -6.49 17.83
C LYS A 18 -6.23 -6.13 19.25
N ASN A 19 -6.00 -4.84 19.52
CA ASN A 19 -6.13 -4.32 20.89
C ASN A 19 -6.91 -3.00 20.86
N ILE A 20 -8.07 -2.97 21.52
CA ILE A 20 -9.07 -1.89 21.42
C ILE A 20 -8.65 -0.61 22.14
N GLU A 21 -7.67 -0.71 23.04
CA GLU A 21 -7.21 0.38 23.91
C GLU A 21 -6.11 1.26 23.29
N ASN A 22 -5.58 0.89 22.12
CA ASN A 22 -4.62 1.71 21.39
C ASN A 22 -5.30 2.27 20.14
N PRO A 23 -5.38 3.60 19.95
CA PRO A 23 -5.99 4.14 18.75
C PRO A 23 -5.23 3.62 17.54
N HIS A 24 -5.97 2.94 16.65
CA HIS A 24 -5.47 2.59 15.33
C HIS A 24 -4.93 3.86 14.65
N GLY A 25 -3.76 3.78 14.03
CA GLY A 25 -3.20 4.93 13.30
C GLY A 25 -2.37 5.91 14.14
N LYS A 26 -1.85 5.53 15.32
CA LYS A 26 -0.84 6.37 16.01
C LYS A 26 0.33 6.80 15.08
N PRO A 27 0.86 5.93 14.19
CA PRO A 27 1.81 6.35 13.16
C PRO A 27 1.27 7.43 12.20
N ASP A 28 0.01 7.29 11.78
CA ASP A 28 -0.66 8.26 10.90
C ASP A 28 -0.84 9.60 11.61
N VAL A 29 -1.30 9.60 12.87
CA VAL A 29 -1.46 10.83 13.66
C VAL A 29 -0.10 11.51 13.90
N MET A 30 0.97 10.75 14.16
CA MET A 30 2.32 11.34 14.28
C MET A 30 2.83 11.93 12.96
N HIS A 31 2.45 11.35 11.82
CA HIS A 31 2.84 11.84 10.50
C HIS A 31 2.01 13.05 10.05
N PHE A 32 0.68 12.98 10.14
CA PHE A 32 -0.25 14.00 9.64
C PHE A 32 -0.46 15.17 10.60
N THR A 33 -0.14 15.00 11.90
CA THR A 33 -0.28 16.06 12.91
C THR A 33 0.95 16.12 13.83
N PRO A 34 2.14 16.44 13.27
CA PRO A 34 3.39 16.48 14.02
C PRO A 34 3.37 17.50 15.16
N GLU A 35 2.50 18.51 15.10
CA GLU A 35 2.35 19.55 16.12
C GLU A 35 1.84 18.99 17.45
N LEU A 36 1.00 17.94 17.43
CA LEU A 36 0.50 17.27 18.63
C LEU A 36 1.62 16.60 19.44
N TYR A 37 2.74 16.31 18.79
CA TYR A 37 3.91 15.67 19.39
C TYR A 37 5.07 16.65 19.60
N ASN A 38 4.84 17.96 19.44
CA ASN A 38 5.87 19.00 19.46
C ASN A 38 7.03 18.70 18.49
N THR A 39 6.70 18.17 17.31
CA THR A 39 7.68 17.85 16.26
C THR A 39 7.47 18.78 15.07
N HIS A 40 8.53 18.94 14.27
CA HIS A 40 8.47 19.83 13.10
C HIS A 40 7.79 19.09 11.94
N ASN A 41 6.93 19.80 11.20
CA ASN A 41 6.45 19.31 9.92
C ASN A 41 7.61 19.39 8.89
N TYR A 42 8.00 18.23 8.35
CA TYR A 42 9.03 18.10 7.31
C TYR A 42 8.43 17.80 5.92
N GLU A 43 7.12 17.93 5.76
CA GLU A 43 6.46 17.78 4.46
C GLU A 43 6.94 18.85 3.48
N THR A 44 7.28 18.40 2.28
CA THR A 44 7.59 19.29 1.15
C THR A 44 6.29 19.64 0.46
N GLN A 45 5.97 20.93 0.36
CA GLN A 45 4.85 21.40 -0.43
C GLN A 45 5.15 21.15 -1.92
N VAL A 46 4.30 20.36 -2.57
CA VAL A 46 4.39 20.06 -4.00
C VAL A 46 3.25 20.78 -4.72
N ALA A 47 3.54 21.39 -5.87
CA ALA A 47 2.50 22.04 -6.67
C ALA A 47 1.52 21.00 -7.20
N PHE A 48 0.23 21.33 -7.18
CA PHE A 48 -0.81 20.43 -7.67
C PHE A 48 -0.59 20.08 -9.15
N GLU A 49 -0.12 21.05 -9.93
CA GLU A 49 0.20 20.88 -11.35
C GLU A 49 1.30 19.83 -11.57
N ASP A 50 2.33 19.81 -10.71
CA ASP A 50 3.42 18.82 -10.80
C ASP A 50 2.90 17.40 -10.52
N VAL A 51 1.98 17.26 -9.57
CA VAL A 51 1.32 15.98 -9.26
C VAL A 51 0.44 15.54 -10.42
N ALA A 52 -0.37 16.44 -10.99
CA ALA A 52 -1.24 16.15 -12.12
C ALA A 52 -0.45 15.71 -13.36
N ILE A 53 0.68 16.36 -13.64
CA ILE A 53 1.60 15.97 -14.72
C ILE A 53 2.17 14.57 -14.45
N CYS A 54 2.61 14.29 -13.23
CA CYS A 54 3.11 12.96 -12.87
C CYS A 54 2.04 11.88 -13.03
N GLU A 55 0.81 12.14 -12.59
CA GLU A 55 -0.28 11.18 -12.78
C GLU A 55 -0.56 10.95 -14.27
N GLU A 56 -0.58 12.00 -15.09
CA GLU A 56 -0.79 11.82 -16.53
C GLU A 56 0.35 11.00 -17.18
N LEU A 57 1.59 11.24 -16.78
CA LEU A 57 2.77 10.60 -17.36
C LEU A 57 2.97 9.16 -16.88
N TYR A 58 2.63 8.86 -15.63
CA TYR A 58 3.00 7.60 -14.96
C TYR A 58 1.81 6.73 -14.55
N THR A 59 0.58 7.24 -14.58
CA THR A 59 -0.64 6.46 -14.26
C THR A 59 -1.32 5.90 -15.51
N LYS A 60 -0.94 6.32 -16.72
CA LYS A 60 -1.37 5.65 -17.96
C LYS A 60 -0.84 4.22 -17.98
N GLU A 61 -1.70 3.29 -18.42
CA GLU A 61 -1.52 1.83 -18.38
C GLU A 61 -0.06 1.41 -18.42
N LYS A 62 0.45 0.92 -17.28
CA LYS A 62 1.76 0.27 -17.27
C LYS A 62 1.68 -0.91 -18.23
N PRO A 63 2.64 -1.07 -19.15
CA PRO A 63 2.78 -2.33 -19.86
C PRO A 63 2.87 -3.42 -18.80
N SER A 64 2.14 -4.52 -18.99
CA SER A 64 2.15 -5.64 -18.06
C SER A 64 3.60 -6.03 -17.74
N ASP A 65 3.93 -6.10 -16.45
CA ASP A 65 5.26 -6.52 -15.96
C ASP A 65 5.56 -8.01 -16.24
N TYR A 66 4.73 -8.67 -17.05
CA TYR A 66 4.79 -10.09 -17.38
C TYR A 66 4.83 -10.30 -18.89
N ASP A 67 5.58 -11.31 -19.32
CA ASP A 67 5.61 -11.74 -20.71
C ASP A 67 4.55 -12.83 -20.99
N GLN A 68 4.38 -13.18 -22.28
CA GLN A 68 3.46 -14.24 -22.68
C GLN A 68 3.90 -15.62 -22.17
N GLY A 69 5.19 -15.82 -21.89
CA GLY A 69 5.71 -17.07 -21.31
C GLY A 69 5.21 -17.28 -19.88
N PHE A 70 5.21 -16.21 -19.08
CA PHE A 70 4.66 -16.20 -17.73
C PHE A 70 3.16 -16.52 -17.73
N LEU A 71 2.39 -15.93 -18.66
CA LEU A 71 0.97 -16.28 -18.81
C LEU A 71 0.77 -17.77 -19.15
N GLY A 72 1.63 -18.32 -20.02
CA GLY A 72 1.62 -19.75 -20.33
C GLY A 72 1.89 -20.62 -19.10
N LEU A 73 2.82 -20.23 -18.23
CA LEU A 73 3.07 -20.91 -16.96
C LEU A 73 1.87 -20.83 -16.02
N VAL A 74 1.25 -19.65 -15.90
CA VAL A 74 0.05 -19.45 -15.07
C VAL A 74 -1.09 -20.34 -15.57
N GLN A 75 -1.31 -20.45 -16.88
CA GLN A 75 -2.32 -21.33 -17.46
C GLN A 75 -2.01 -22.81 -17.25
N LEU A 76 -0.73 -23.22 -17.32
CA LEU A 76 -0.34 -24.61 -17.03
C LEU A 76 -0.62 -24.99 -15.58
N VAL A 77 -0.34 -24.10 -14.64
CA VAL A 77 -0.57 -24.34 -13.20
C VAL A 77 -2.05 -24.16 -12.84
N ARG A 78 -2.75 -23.25 -13.54
CA ARG A 78 -4.16 -22.88 -13.31
C ARG A 78 -4.90 -22.66 -14.65
N PRO A 79 -5.39 -23.74 -15.28
CA PRO A 79 -5.96 -23.67 -16.63
C PRO A 79 -7.29 -22.91 -16.74
N ASN A 80 -7.99 -22.69 -15.62
CA ASN A 80 -9.30 -22.03 -15.60
C ASN A 80 -9.25 -20.62 -14.96
N ILE A 81 -8.08 -19.99 -14.89
CA ILE A 81 -7.98 -18.64 -14.31
C ILE A 81 -8.26 -17.58 -15.38
N THR A 82 -9.28 -16.77 -15.16
CA THR A 82 -9.51 -15.55 -15.92
C THR A 82 -8.53 -14.50 -15.41
N ILE A 83 -7.65 -14.00 -16.28
CA ILE A 83 -6.74 -12.91 -15.93
C ILE A 83 -7.58 -11.64 -15.79
N PRO A 84 -7.65 -11.04 -14.61
CA PRO A 84 -8.47 -9.85 -14.40
C PRO A 84 -7.82 -8.66 -15.10
N THR A 85 -8.63 -7.95 -15.89
CA THR A 85 -8.23 -6.73 -16.61
C THR A 85 -8.54 -5.46 -15.82
N THR A 86 -9.39 -5.55 -14.80
CA THR A 86 -9.71 -4.45 -13.90
C THR A 86 -9.44 -4.84 -12.44
N THR A 87 -9.30 -3.84 -11.58
CA THR A 87 -9.13 -4.03 -10.14
C THR A 87 -10.30 -4.79 -9.51
N ASP A 88 -11.52 -4.53 -9.99
CA ASP A 88 -12.73 -5.20 -9.50
C ASP A 88 -12.77 -6.67 -9.95
N ASP A 89 -12.40 -6.95 -11.20
CA ASP A 89 -12.30 -8.34 -11.72
C ASP A 89 -11.26 -9.16 -10.94
N ALA A 90 -10.24 -8.50 -10.36
CA ALA A 90 -9.17 -9.16 -9.64
C ALA A 90 -9.57 -9.66 -8.26
N LEU A 91 -10.66 -9.14 -7.68
CA LEU A 91 -11.07 -9.47 -6.32
C LEU A 91 -11.48 -10.94 -6.19
N GLU A 92 -12.25 -11.46 -7.14
CA GLU A 92 -12.77 -12.82 -7.11
C GLU A 92 -11.65 -13.91 -7.14
N PRO A 93 -10.69 -13.89 -8.08
CA PRO A 93 -9.55 -14.81 -8.05
C PRO A 93 -8.65 -14.62 -6.82
N LEU A 94 -8.56 -13.41 -6.27
CA LEU A 94 -7.83 -13.14 -5.03
C LEU A 94 -8.47 -13.88 -3.84
N TYR A 95 -9.78 -13.74 -3.67
CA TYR A 95 -10.54 -14.44 -2.60
C TYR A 95 -10.47 -15.97 -2.74
N GLN A 96 -10.51 -16.50 -3.96
CA GLN A 96 -10.32 -17.93 -4.22
C GLN A 96 -8.90 -18.41 -3.86
N CYS A 97 -7.86 -17.58 -4.04
CA CYS A 97 -6.52 -17.91 -3.57
C CYS A 97 -6.47 -17.95 -2.04
N TYR A 98 -6.96 -16.91 -1.37
CA TYR A 98 -6.90 -16.81 0.09
C TYR A 98 -7.67 -17.93 0.80
N SER A 99 -8.82 -18.33 0.26
CA SER A 99 -9.62 -19.43 0.82
C SER A 99 -8.96 -20.81 0.69
N ARG A 100 -8.02 -21.00 -0.25
CA ARG A 100 -7.30 -22.27 -0.44
C ARG A 100 -6.08 -22.45 0.48
N TYR A 101 -5.59 -21.36 1.07
CA TYR A 101 -4.46 -21.37 2.01
C TYR A 101 -4.88 -21.37 3.49
N ARG A 102 -6.18 -21.50 3.76
CA ARG A 102 -6.73 -21.67 5.11
C ARG A 102 -7.21 -23.11 5.30
#